data_AF-A0A538A1D7-F1
#
_entry.id   AF-A0A538A1D7-F1
#
_cell.length_a   1.000
_cell.length_b   1.000
_cell.length_c   1.000
_cell.angle_alpha   90.00
_cell.angle_beta   90.00
_cell.angle_gamma   90.00
#
_symmetry.space_group_name_H-M   'P 1'
#
loop_
_entity.id
_entity.type
_entity.pdbx_description
1 polymer ?
#
loop_
_entity_poly.entity_id
_entity_poly.type
_entity_poly.pdbx_seq_one_letter_code
_entity_poly.pdbx_strand_id
1 'polypeptide(L)'
;MARYWLAHCEGFRVQGPVKGTVEEVVGSVDTQSAERLVVRRAWRRRTVPVAAVDAVVPAARLIVVAGQAEDPGRALVDTVRALVLVVAAVLLAIARVLLTLARRSAVVAVRVLADARARLRAAAEKRRRAPSRRPRTSPAQDRK
;
A
#
# COMPACT_ATOMS: atom_id res chain seq x y z
N MET A 1 28.40 36.55 17.08
CA MET A 1 29.41 37.10 16.13
C MET A 1 30.01 36.05 15.17
N ALA A 2 29.30 34.97 14.80
CA ALA A 2 29.92 33.85 14.08
C ALA A 2 29.10 33.40 12.84
N ARG A 3 28.82 34.30 11.89
CA ARG A 3 28.00 33.93 10.70
C ARG A 3 28.51 34.38 9.33
N TYR A 4 29.51 35.26 9.26
CA TYR A 4 30.05 35.73 7.96
C TYR A 4 30.74 34.60 7.16
N TRP A 5 31.30 33.61 7.86
CA TRP A 5 32.01 32.50 7.22
C TRP A 5 31.05 31.51 6.53
N LEU A 6 29.77 31.45 6.91
CA LEU A 6 28.78 30.57 6.28
C LEU A 6 28.45 30.96 4.85
N ALA A 7 28.46 32.26 4.54
CA ALA A 7 28.22 32.76 3.19
C ALA A 7 29.26 32.26 2.17
N HIS A 8 30.43 31.78 2.63
CA HIS A 8 31.54 31.32 1.79
C HIS A 8 31.73 29.79 1.85
N CYS A 9 30.72 29.05 2.32
CA CYS A 9 30.80 27.59 2.47
C CYS A 9 30.28 26.81 1.26
N GLU A 10 30.09 27.45 0.12
CA GLU A 10 29.73 26.76 -1.12
C GLU A 10 30.82 25.74 -1.50
N GLY A 11 30.39 24.55 -1.91
CA GLY A 11 31.29 23.44 -2.21
C GLY A 11 31.81 22.67 -0.99
N PHE A 12 31.44 23.04 0.24
CA PHE A 12 31.84 22.31 1.44
C PHE A 12 31.08 20.98 1.54
N ARG A 13 31.74 19.94 2.04
CA ARG A 13 31.10 18.66 2.34
C ARG A 13 30.33 18.77 3.64
N VAL A 14 29.16 18.14 3.68
CA VAL A 14 28.31 18.09 4.86
C VAL A 14 28.35 16.68 5.45
N GLN A 15 28.67 16.60 6.75
CA GLN A 15 28.71 15.37 7.53
C GLN A 15 27.67 15.43 8.64
N GLY A 16 27.00 14.30 8.87
CA GLY A 16 25.86 14.20 9.79
C GLY A 16 24.73 13.36 9.17
N PRO A 17 23.48 13.55 9.61
CA PRO A 17 22.31 12.85 9.03
C PRO A 17 22.06 13.26 7.58
N VAL A 18 22.38 14.50 7.22
CA VAL A 18 22.34 14.99 5.84
C VAL A 18 23.77 14.97 5.30
N LYS A 19 24.03 14.05 4.38
CA LYS A 19 25.31 13.96 3.66
C LYS A 19 25.18 14.61 2.28
N GLY A 20 26.18 15.39 1.87
CA GLY A 20 26.22 15.99 0.55
C GLY A 20 27.24 17.11 0.43
N THR A 21 27.09 17.93 -0.59
CA THR A 21 27.89 19.14 -0.80
C THR A 21 26.97 20.35 -0.76
N VAL A 22 27.39 21.43 -0.12
CA VAL A 22 26.66 22.71 -0.16
C VAL A 22 26.72 23.24 -1.58
N GLU A 23 25.57 23.37 -2.23
CA GLU A 23 25.42 23.92 -3.58
C GLU A 23 25.18 25.42 -3.54
N GLU A 24 24.41 25.88 -2.57
CA GLU A 24 23.98 27.28 -2.46
C GLU A 24 23.75 27.65 -0.99
N VAL A 25 24.10 28.88 -0.63
CA VAL A 25 23.83 29.45 0.70
C VAL A 25 22.75 30.51 0.55
N VAL A 26 21.56 30.24 1.08
CA VAL A 26 20.42 31.15 1.01
C VAL A 26 20.44 32.07 2.22
N GLY A 27 20.71 33.34 1.97
CA GLY A 27 20.67 34.42 2.94
C GLY A 27 19.31 35.14 3.02
N SER A 28 19.08 35.82 4.13
CA SER A 28 18.01 36.82 4.27
C SER A 28 18.34 38.10 3.49
N VAL A 29 17.47 39.11 3.56
CA VAL A 29 17.66 40.45 2.94
C VAL A 29 19.02 41.07 3.31
N ASP A 30 19.56 40.71 4.48
CA ASP A 30 20.96 40.97 4.84
C ASP A 30 21.88 39.89 4.28
N THR A 31 22.76 40.27 3.34
CA THR A 31 23.76 39.40 2.68
C THR A 31 24.70 38.69 3.67
N GLN A 32 24.73 39.13 4.94
CA GLN A 32 25.58 38.58 6.00
C GLN A 32 24.88 37.51 6.84
N SER A 33 23.57 37.30 6.67
CA SER A 33 22.75 36.38 7.46
C SER A 33 22.31 35.19 6.61
N ALA A 34 23.17 34.18 6.50
CA ALA A 34 22.76 32.88 5.97
C ALA A 34 21.66 32.28 6.86
N GLU A 35 20.48 32.01 6.31
CA GLU A 35 19.39 31.35 7.02
C GLU A 35 19.40 29.84 6.75
N ARG A 36 19.72 29.46 5.52
CA ARG A 36 19.57 28.09 5.03
C ARG A 36 20.71 27.70 4.10
N LEU A 37 21.14 26.45 4.19
CA LEU A 37 22.12 25.82 3.32
C LEU A 37 21.38 24.85 2.38
N VAL A 38 21.57 24.97 1.08
CA VAL A 38 21.08 23.98 0.12
C VAL A 38 22.17 22.95 -0.10
N VAL A 39 21.93 21.74 0.40
CA VAL A 39 22.84 20.61 0.31
C VAL A 39 22.36 19.67 -0.80
N ARG A 40 23.23 19.42 -1.78
CA ARG A 40 22.98 18.46 -2.85
C ARG A 40 23.59 17.11 -2.50
N ARG A 41 22.77 16.06 -2.60
CA ARG A 41 23.18 14.66 -2.51
C ARG A 41 22.77 13.94 -3.79
N ALA A 42 23.75 13.65 -4.64
CA ALA A 42 23.53 13.08 -5.97
C ALA A 42 22.49 13.90 -6.78
N TRP A 43 21.25 13.40 -6.87
CA TRP A 43 20.14 14.01 -7.62
C TRP A 43 19.13 14.76 -6.74
N ARG A 44 19.26 14.70 -5.40
CA ARG A 44 18.32 15.35 -4.48
C ARG A 44 18.95 16.59 -3.84
N ARG A 45 18.19 17.68 -3.80
CA ARG A 45 18.51 18.88 -3.01
C ARG A 45 17.78 18.82 -1.67
N ARG A 46 18.45 19.22 -0.59
CA ARG A 46 17.87 19.34 0.75
C ARG A 46 18.25 20.68 1.35
N THR A 47 17.29 21.34 1.96
CA THR A 47 17.52 22.60 2.66
C THR A 47 17.78 22.30 4.13
N VAL A 48 18.95 22.70 4.64
CA VAL A 48 19.37 22.54 6.02
C VAL A 48 19.39 23.92 6.69
N PRO A 49 18.65 24.14 7.79
CA PRO A 49 18.70 25.41 8.49
C PRO A 49 20.08 25.63 9.11
N VAL A 50 20.58 26.85 9.11
CA VAL A 50 21.88 27.18 9.74
C VAL A 50 21.89 26.84 11.23
N ALA A 51 20.73 26.88 11.90
CA ALA A 51 20.59 26.46 13.30
C ALA A 51 20.92 24.97 13.54
N ALA A 52 20.94 24.13 12.51
CA ALA A 52 21.35 22.73 12.60
C ALA A 52 22.86 22.53 12.40
N VAL A 53 23.59 23.57 12.02
CA VAL A 53 25.05 23.51 11.87
C VAL A 53 25.69 23.52 13.26
N ASP A 54 26.34 22.43 13.59
CA ASP A 54 27.02 22.25 14.88
C ASP A 54 28.41 22.87 14.84
N ALA A 55 29.18 22.52 13.82
CA ALA A 55 30.54 23.01 13.62
C ALA A 55 30.86 23.16 12.14
N VAL A 56 31.74 24.10 11.82
CA VAL A 56 32.35 24.20 10.50
C VAL A 56 33.85 24.20 10.64
N VAL A 57 34.48 23.40 9.79
CA VAL A 57 35.92 23.16 9.75
C VAL A 57 36.42 23.66 8.39
N PRO A 58 36.79 24.96 8.28
CA PRO A 58 37.21 25.56 7.01
C PRO A 58 38.40 24.86 6.38
N ALA A 59 39.39 24.46 7.21
CA ALA A 59 40.59 23.76 6.76
C ALA A 59 40.28 22.44 6.03
N ALA A 60 39.20 21.76 6.42
CA ALA A 60 38.76 20.50 5.82
C ALA A 60 37.62 20.68 4.79
N ARG A 61 37.17 21.92 4.54
CA ARG A 61 35.95 22.24 3.78
C ARG A 61 34.76 21.38 4.21
N LEU A 62 34.57 21.28 5.53
CA LEU A 62 33.61 20.37 6.14
C LEU A 62 32.63 21.14 7.04
N ILE A 63 31.35 20.83 6.90
CA ILE A 63 30.27 21.28 7.77
C ILE A 63 29.76 20.05 8.53
N VAL A 64 29.80 20.11 9.84
CA VAL A 64 29.18 19.12 10.72
C VAL A 64 27.81 19.66 11.09
N VAL A 65 26.78 18.93 10.65
CA VAL A 65 25.39 19.22 11.00
C VAL A 65 25.05 18.33 12.18
N ALA A 66 24.72 18.94 13.32
CA ALA A 66 24.14 18.20 14.42
C ALA A 66 22.88 17.54 13.88
N GLY A 67 22.70 16.26 14.19
CA GLY A 67 21.39 15.68 14.05
C GLY A 67 20.45 16.45 14.96
N GLN A 68 19.76 17.46 14.41
CA GLN A 68 18.51 17.91 14.97
C GLN A 68 17.72 16.64 15.16
N ALA A 69 17.50 16.27 16.43
CA ALA A 69 16.62 15.18 16.82
C ALA A 69 15.42 15.25 15.89
N GLU A 70 15.23 14.22 15.08
CA GLU A 70 14.14 14.18 14.12
C GLU A 70 12.90 14.66 14.85
N ASP A 71 12.24 15.71 14.34
CA ASP A 71 11.00 16.21 14.92
C ASP A 71 10.14 14.98 15.23
N PRO A 72 9.89 14.63 16.51
CA PRO A 72 9.30 13.33 16.85
C PRO A 72 7.93 13.16 16.19
N GLY A 73 7.27 14.28 15.84
CA GLY A 73 6.05 14.31 15.05
C GLY A 73 6.20 13.78 13.61
N ARG A 74 7.32 14.01 12.91
CA ARG A 74 7.50 13.53 11.53
C ARG A 74 7.83 12.03 11.48
N ALA A 75 8.66 11.56 12.40
CA ALA A 75 8.95 10.12 12.53
C ALA A 75 7.68 9.33 12.88
N LEU A 76 6.82 9.88 13.74
CA LEU A 76 5.52 9.27 14.08
C LEU A 76 4.59 9.23 12.86
N VAL A 77 4.49 10.31 12.08
CA VAL A 77 3.65 10.35 10.86
C VAL A 77 4.12 9.32 9.84
N ASP A 78 5.43 9.19 9.62
CA ASP A 78 5.97 8.19 8.68
C ASP A 78 5.73 6.76 9.18
N THR A 79 5.86 6.53 10.49
CA THR A 79 5.59 5.21 11.11
C THR A 79 4.10 4.85 11.00
N VAL A 80 3.20 5.78 11.33
CA VAL A 80 1.76 5.60 11.20
C VAL A 80 1.37 5.35 9.75
N ARG A 81 1.94 6.11 8.81
CA ARG A 81 1.70 5.92 7.38
C ARG A 81 2.17 4.55 6.90
N ALA A 82 3.35 4.09 7.34
CA ALA A 82 3.85 2.76 7.03
C ALA A 82 2.93 1.68 7.59
N LEU A 83 2.48 1.82 8.84
CA LEU A 83 1.54 0.89 9.46
C LEU A 83 0.21 0.82 8.70
N VAL A 84 -0.36 1.96 8.33
CA VAL A 84 -1.60 2.03 7.54
C VAL A 84 -1.45 1.31 6.20
N LEU A 85 -0.31 1.49 5.52
CA LEU A 85 -0.05 0.80 4.25
C LEU A 85 0.09 -0.71 4.43
N VAL A 86 0.74 -1.16 5.50
CA VAL A 86 0.85 -2.60 5.82
C VAL A 86 -0.53 -3.19 6.11
N VAL A 87 -1.34 -2.53 6.94
CA VAL A 87 -2.70 -2.99 7.26
C VAL A 87 -3.56 -3.05 5.99
N ALA A 88 -3.50 -2.03 5.14
CA ALA A 88 -4.23 -2.02 3.87
C ALA A 88 -3.81 -3.17 2.94
N ALA A 89 -2.50 -3.47 2.84
CA ALA A 89 -1.99 -4.58 2.04
C ALA A 89 -2.47 -5.94 2.57
N VAL A 90 -2.47 -6.14 3.89
CA VAL A 90 -2.96 -7.38 4.53
C VAL A 90 -4.46 -7.56 4.27
N LEU A 91 -5.27 -6.51 4.46
CA LEU A 91 -6.71 -6.58 4.17
C LEU A 91 -7.00 -6.92 2.71
N LEU A 92 -6.24 -6.34 1.78
CA LEU A 92 -6.38 -6.63 0.35
C LEU A 92 -6.01 -8.09 0.03
N ALA A 93 -4.97 -8.64 0.68
CA ALA A 93 -4.58 -10.03 0.52
C ALA A 93 -5.69 -10.98 1.02
N ILE A 94 -6.25 -10.71 2.21
CA ILE A 94 -7.37 -11.49 2.78
C ILE A 94 -8.58 -11.45 1.85
N ALA A 95 -8.96 -10.27 1.36
CA ALA A 95 -10.10 -10.10 0.45
C ALA A 95 -9.92 -10.93 -0.85
N ARG A 96 -8.71 -10.96 -1.41
CA ARG A 96 -8.41 -11.79 -2.59
C ARG A 96 -8.55 -13.27 -2.29
N VAL A 97 -8.05 -13.75 -1.16
CA VAL A 97 -8.19 -15.16 -0.76
C VAL A 97 -9.67 -15.52 -0.61
N LEU A 98 -10.46 -14.69 0.07
CA LEU A 98 -11.91 -14.91 0.21
C LEU A 98 -12.62 -14.94 -1.14
N LEU A 99 -12.28 -14.03 -2.06
CA LEU A 99 -12.85 -14.02 -3.40
C LEU A 99 -12.50 -15.30 -4.18
N THR A 100 -11.27 -15.80 -4.06
CA THR A 100 -10.87 -17.06 -4.71
C THR A 100 -11.61 -18.27 -4.13
N LEU A 101 -11.82 -18.30 -2.81
CA LEU A 101 -12.59 -19.34 -2.14
C LEU A 101 -14.07 -19.30 -2.55
N ALA A 102 -14.67 -18.11 -2.59
CA ALA A 102 -16.05 -17.92 -3.04
C ALA A 102 -16.25 -18.35 -4.51
N ARG A 103 -15.28 -18.07 -5.38
CA ARG A 103 -15.32 -18.54 -6.78
C ARG A 103 -15.25 -20.07 -6.86
N ARG A 104 -14.41 -20.70 -6.03
CA ARG A 104 -14.31 -22.17 -5.99
C ARG A 104 -15.61 -22.81 -5.49
N SER A 105 -16.22 -22.26 -4.45
CA SER A 105 -17.49 -22.79 -3.92
C SER A 105 -18.65 -22.58 -4.88
N ALA A 106 -18.69 -21.46 -5.62
CA ALA A 106 -19.69 -21.21 -6.65
C ALA A 106 -19.67 -22.27 -7.75
N VAL A 107 -18.48 -22.69 -8.22
CA VAL A 107 -18.36 -23.75 -9.24
C VAL A 107 -18.91 -25.09 -8.73
N VAL A 108 -18.65 -25.42 -7.46
CA VAL A 108 -19.17 -26.65 -6.84
C VAL A 108 -20.70 -26.57 -6.70
N ALA A 109 -21.23 -25.45 -6.20
CA ALA A 109 -22.66 -25.25 -6.05
C ALA A 109 -23.41 -25.33 -7.40
N VAL A 110 -22.84 -24.74 -8.47
CA VAL A 110 -23.40 -24.82 -9.82
C VAL A 110 -23.44 -26.26 -10.33
N ARG A 111 -22.39 -27.06 -10.08
CA ARG A 111 -22.37 -28.49 -10.46
C ARG A 111 -23.41 -29.31 -9.71
N VAL A 112 -23.52 -29.12 -8.39
CA VAL A 112 -24.53 -29.81 -7.58
C VAL A 112 -25.95 -29.47 -8.04
N LEU A 113 -26.21 -28.20 -8.35
CA LEU A 113 -27.51 -27.76 -8.84
C LEU A 113 -27.82 -28.33 -10.24
N ALA A 114 -26.83 -28.40 -11.12
CA ALA A 114 -26.96 -28.99 -12.45
C ALA A 114 -27.30 -30.49 -12.37
N ASP A 115 -26.62 -31.25 -11.51
CA ASP A 115 -26.88 -32.67 -11.27
C ASP A 115 -28.27 -32.91 -10.69
N ALA A 116 -28.66 -32.11 -9.69
CA ALA A 116 -30.01 -32.18 -9.11
C ALA A 116 -31.08 -31.94 -10.18
N ARG A 117 -30.88 -30.96 -11.06
CA ARG A 117 -31.81 -30.66 -12.16
C ARG A 117 -31.86 -31.78 -13.21
N ALA A 118 -30.72 -32.42 -13.50
CA ALA A 118 -30.68 -33.56 -14.41
C ALA A 118 -31.48 -34.75 -13.87
N ARG A 119 -31.35 -35.07 -12.57
CA ARG A 119 -32.13 -36.12 -11.90
C ARG A 119 -33.63 -35.85 -11.91
N LEU A 120 -34.04 -34.60 -11.65
CA LEU A 120 -35.44 -34.22 -11.68
C LEU A 120 -36.04 -34.38 -13.09
N ARG A 121 -35.31 -34.00 -14.14
CA ARG A 121 -35.74 -34.21 -15.53
C ARG A 121 -35.86 -35.70 -15.88
N ALA A 122 -34.87 -36.51 -15.50
CA ALA A 122 -34.91 -37.95 -15.73
C ALA A 122 -36.10 -38.61 -15.01
N ALA A 123 -36.41 -38.19 -13.77
CA ALA A 123 -37.57 -38.66 -13.03
C ALA A 123 -38.89 -38.23 -13.68
N ALA A 124 -38.99 -37.00 -14.17
CA ALA A 124 -40.17 -36.50 -14.88
C ALA A 124 -40.41 -37.25 -16.19
N GLU A 125 -39.35 -37.52 -16.95
CA GLU A 125 -39.42 -38.30 -18.20
C GLU A 125 -39.86 -39.75 -17.92
N LYS A 126 -39.35 -40.37 -16.85
CA LYS A 126 -39.78 -41.70 -16.42
C LYS A 126 -41.27 -41.74 -16.06
N ARG A 127 -41.81 -40.67 -15.45
CA ARG A 127 -43.26 -40.54 -15.19
C ARG A 127 -44.08 -40.36 -16.46
N ARG A 128 -43.56 -39.65 -17.47
CA ARG A 128 -44.22 -39.51 -18.78
C ARG A 128 -44.24 -40.82 -19.58
N ARG A 129 -43.16 -41.60 -19.49
CA ARG A 129 -43.02 -42.89 -20.19
C ARG A 129 -43.62 -44.07 -19.43
N ALA A 130 -43.97 -43.90 -18.15
CA ALA A 130 -44.72 -44.92 -17.43
C ALA A 130 -46.04 -45.09 -18.19
N PRO A 131 -46.25 -46.23 -18.89
CA PRO A 131 -47.45 -46.44 -19.67
C PRO A 131 -48.60 -46.25 -18.72
N SER A 132 -49.57 -45.40 -19.09
CA SER A 132 -50.81 -45.31 -18.36
C SER A 132 -51.38 -46.72 -18.35
N ARG A 133 -51.17 -47.44 -17.24
CA ARG A 133 -51.98 -48.58 -16.87
C ARG A 133 -53.36 -47.98 -16.70
N ARG A 134 -54.06 -47.82 -17.83
CA ARG A 134 -55.50 -47.64 -17.83
C ARG A 134 -56.00 -48.74 -16.90
N PRO A 135 -56.66 -48.40 -15.80
CA PRO A 135 -57.31 -49.42 -15.00
C PRO A 135 -58.16 -50.20 -15.99
N ARG A 136 -57.80 -51.48 -16.17
CA ARG A 136 -58.55 -52.40 -17.00
C ARG A 136 -59.87 -52.51 -16.27
N THR A 137 -60.83 -51.68 -16.66
CA THR A 137 -62.21 -51.76 -16.17
C THR A 137 -62.65 -53.14 -16.58
N SER A 138 -62.54 -54.08 -15.63
CA SER A 138 -63.06 -55.41 -15.74
C SER A 138 -64.56 -55.22 -15.92
N PRO A 139 -65.17 -55.55 -17.06
CA PRO A 139 -66.61 -55.59 -17.13
C PRO A 139 -67.03 -56.67 -16.14
N ALA A 140 -67.61 -56.23 -15.02
CA ALA A 140 -68.34 -57.08 -14.12
C ALA A 140 -69.47 -57.69 -14.95
N GLN A 141 -69.18 -58.92 -15.35
CA GLN A 141 -70.09 -59.88 -15.90
C GLN A 141 -71.11 -60.19 -14.82
N ASP A 142 -72.19 -59.41 -14.74
CA ASP A 142 -73.35 -59.80 -13.95
C ASP A 142 -74.45 -60.30 -14.89
N ARG A 143 -74.46 -61.63 -15.01
CA ARG A 143 -75.60 -62.43 -15.43
C ARG A 143 -76.57 -62.46 -14.25
N LYS A 144 -77.79 -61.97 -14.45
CA LYS A 144 -79.03 -62.76 -14.40
C LYS A 144 -80.24 -61.89 -14.66
#